data_AF-A0A3D9Z3U4-F1
#
_entry.id   AF-A0A3D9Z3U4-F1
#
_cell.length_a   1.000
_cell.length_b   1.000
_cell.length_c   1.000
_cell.angle_alpha   90.00
_cell.angle_beta   90.00
_cell.angle_gamma   90.00
#
_symmetry.space_group_name_H-M   'P 1'
#
loop_
_entity.id
_entity.type
_entity.pdbx_description
1 polymer ?
#
loop_
_entity_poly.entity_id
_entity_poly.type
_entity_poly.pdbx_seq_one_letter_code
_entity_poly.pdbx_strand_id
1 'polypeptide(L)'
;MSRRLITPSERSKLDPFVVVTGDASPRDQRDLMERPFFSLGKAKRTTPILYEAGGARVEVYAVPEHGMATIWDADVLIWAASQIVEAENLGFKTSRFLRFTPYQLLMAIGRQTGARDYKLLKGALARLQSTVIRTTIRQNEHWRRHQFSWINEWEECTTREGRVEGMEFVLPDWFYRGVIDRSLVLTIDPAYFRLTGGIERWLYRVARKHAGRQKQGWLFDIPHLHAKSGSLAKVADFAFDIRRIVLRQPLPGYRLRIERDGRRELLRILPARLSTGPVDGAVETLGTSGVTAIGTSGVALSGFRECRGQLTLWPETAIPGLNLESNQESNSSLLLGDVENISTRRQRKPDAVPESNASDTSFRKSGFTADNTSEASRLSFGPKPGGTK
;
A
#
# COMPACT_ATOMS: atom_id res chain seq x y z
N MET A 1 -37.21 -3.37 28.72
CA MET A 1 -36.88 -2.79 27.39
C MET A 1 -35.38 -2.85 27.19
N SER A 2 -34.87 -3.46 26.13
CA SER A 2 -33.42 -3.55 25.89
C SER A 2 -32.93 -2.29 25.17
N ARG A 3 -32.05 -1.52 25.84
CA ARG A 3 -31.48 -0.29 25.31
C ARG A 3 -30.45 -0.66 24.24
N ARG A 4 -30.85 -0.68 22.96
CA ARG A 4 -29.90 -0.78 21.84
C ARG A 4 -28.86 0.33 22.02
N LEU A 5 -27.63 -0.06 22.29
CA LEU A 5 -26.47 0.82 22.17
C LEU A 5 -26.31 1.11 20.68
N ILE A 6 -26.96 2.16 20.20
CA ILE A 6 -26.69 2.72 18.88
C ILE A 6 -25.28 3.29 18.97
N THR A 7 -24.29 2.54 18.50
CA THR A 7 -22.93 3.05 18.35
C THR A 7 -23.02 4.28 17.45
N PRO A 8 -22.68 5.49 17.95
CA PRO A 8 -22.85 6.69 17.15
C PRO A 8 -21.90 6.64 15.95
N SER A 9 -22.50 6.76 14.75
CA SER A 9 -21.82 6.76 13.45
C SER A 9 -20.59 7.67 13.47
N GLU A 10 -19.52 7.23 12.80
CA GLU A 10 -18.32 8.03 12.65
C GLU A 10 -18.60 9.33 11.86
N ARG A 11 -19.55 9.30 10.92
CA ARG A 11 -19.99 10.47 10.15
C ARG A 11 -20.63 11.54 11.02
N SER A 12 -21.31 11.16 12.10
CA SER A 12 -21.88 12.11 13.07
C SER A 12 -20.83 12.82 13.94
N LYS A 13 -19.54 12.47 13.82
CA LYS A 13 -18.43 13.03 14.62
C LYS A 13 -17.35 13.71 13.76
N LEU A 14 -17.53 13.76 12.44
CA LEU A 14 -16.53 14.23 11.49
C LEU A 14 -17.14 15.29 10.59
N ASP A 15 -16.40 16.37 10.35
CA ASP A 15 -16.73 17.30 9.27
C ASP A 15 -16.54 16.59 7.91
N PRO A 16 -17.48 16.68 6.96
CA PRO A 16 -17.32 16.12 5.63
C PRO A 16 -16.30 16.92 4.81
N PHE A 17 -15.27 16.24 4.31
CA PHE A 17 -14.41 16.76 3.26
C PHE A 17 -15.13 16.62 1.92
N VAL A 18 -15.64 17.74 1.41
CA VAL A 18 -16.32 17.81 0.12
C VAL A 18 -15.28 17.86 -1.00
N VAL A 19 -15.31 16.88 -1.89
CA VAL A 19 -14.38 16.81 -3.02
C VAL A 19 -14.85 17.74 -4.14
N VAL A 20 -14.19 18.90 -4.26
CA VAL A 20 -14.46 19.92 -5.28
C VAL A 20 -13.45 19.87 -6.43
N THR A 21 -12.22 19.43 -6.17
CA THR A 21 -11.08 19.45 -7.11
C THR A 21 -11.21 18.43 -8.25
N GLY A 22 -11.20 18.93 -9.49
CA GLY A 22 -10.96 18.14 -10.69
C GLY A 22 -9.46 18.09 -11.03
N ASP A 23 -8.99 16.94 -11.51
CA ASP A 23 -7.62 16.68 -11.99
C ASP A 23 -6.48 16.65 -10.94
N ALA A 24 -6.79 16.20 -9.72
CA ALA A 24 -5.76 15.79 -8.76
C ALA A 24 -4.90 14.64 -9.33
N SER A 25 -3.60 14.87 -9.51
CA SER A 25 -2.68 13.89 -10.08
C SER A 25 -2.65 12.59 -9.24
N PRO A 26 -2.83 11.39 -9.83
CA PRO A 26 -3.00 10.15 -9.08
C PRO A 26 -1.92 9.87 -8.03
N ARG A 27 -2.36 9.54 -6.81
CA ARG A 27 -1.55 9.20 -5.64
C ARG A 27 -1.95 7.83 -5.09
N ASP A 28 -0.97 6.99 -4.79
CA ASP A 28 -1.19 5.68 -4.18
C ASP A 28 -0.27 5.49 -2.95
N GLN A 29 -0.77 4.78 -1.95
CA GLN A 29 -0.08 4.59 -0.67
C GLN A 29 0.98 3.49 -0.80
N ARG A 30 2.24 3.84 -0.54
CA ARG A 30 3.46 3.00 -0.68
C ARG A 30 3.36 1.64 0.02
N ASP A 31 2.63 1.53 1.11
CA ASP A 31 2.43 0.27 1.82
C ASP A 31 1.57 -0.74 1.05
N LEU A 32 0.60 -0.25 0.28
CA LEU A 32 -0.32 -1.05 -0.52
C LEU A 32 0.31 -1.57 -1.82
N MET A 33 1.48 -1.05 -2.20
CA MET A 33 2.08 -1.27 -3.52
C MET A 33 2.79 -2.60 -3.72
N GLU A 34 3.35 -3.22 -2.67
CA GLU A 34 4.10 -4.49 -2.80
C GLU A 34 3.44 -5.68 -2.11
N ARG A 35 2.47 -5.43 -1.20
CA ARG A 35 1.89 -6.45 -0.33
C ARG A 35 0.48 -6.81 -0.82
N PRO A 36 0.05 -8.08 -0.70
CA PRO A 36 -1.18 -8.55 -1.31
C PRO A 36 -2.41 -8.18 -0.47
N PHE A 37 -2.87 -6.93 -0.62
CA PHE A 37 -4.06 -6.40 0.06
C PHE A 37 -5.38 -6.64 -0.68
N PHE A 38 -5.32 -7.11 -1.93
CA PHE A 38 -6.44 -7.19 -2.85
C PHE A 38 -6.39 -8.49 -3.68
N SER A 39 -7.56 -9.02 -4.07
CA SER A 39 -7.63 -10.09 -5.06
C SER A 39 -7.20 -9.58 -6.44
N LEU A 40 -6.30 -10.33 -7.11
CA LEU A 40 -5.85 -10.04 -8.48
C LEU A 40 -6.82 -10.57 -9.55
N GLY A 41 -7.80 -11.39 -9.17
CA GLY A 41 -8.83 -11.92 -10.07
C GLY A 41 -10.12 -11.11 -10.01
N LYS A 42 -10.83 -11.00 -11.14
CA LYS A 42 -12.20 -10.46 -11.20
C LYS A 42 -13.25 -11.43 -10.62
N ALA A 43 -12.90 -12.71 -10.52
CA ALA A 43 -13.73 -13.72 -9.87
C ALA A 43 -13.81 -13.48 -8.35
N LYS A 44 -14.97 -13.79 -7.78
CA LYS A 44 -15.25 -13.68 -6.35
C LYS A 44 -14.31 -14.59 -5.55
N ARG A 45 -13.37 -13.99 -4.80
CA ARG A 45 -12.45 -14.70 -3.89
C ARG A 45 -12.99 -14.65 -2.45
N THR A 46 -13.15 -15.81 -1.83
CA THR A 46 -13.42 -15.95 -0.39
C THR A 46 -12.23 -16.52 0.39
N THR A 47 -11.36 -17.29 -0.28
CA THR A 47 -10.08 -17.77 0.26
C THR A 47 -9.24 -16.60 0.77
N PRO A 48 -8.81 -16.59 2.05
CA PRO A 48 -8.00 -15.50 2.59
C PRO A 48 -6.71 -15.25 1.81
N ILE A 49 -6.13 -14.07 2.02
CA ILE A 49 -4.70 -13.84 1.78
C ILE A 49 -4.02 -13.86 3.13
N LEU A 50 -2.98 -14.69 3.26
CA LEU A 50 -2.09 -14.72 4.42
C LEU A 50 -0.68 -14.49 3.88
N TYR A 51 -0.04 -13.39 4.28
CA TYR A 51 1.26 -12.97 3.77
C TYR A 51 2.14 -12.50 4.92
N GLU A 52 3.39 -12.96 4.95
CA GLU A 52 4.38 -12.61 5.96
C GLU A 52 5.76 -12.52 5.31
N ALA A 53 6.40 -11.35 5.37
CA ALA A 53 7.75 -11.11 4.85
C ALA A 53 8.35 -9.83 5.45
N GLY A 54 9.66 -9.83 5.70
CA GLY A 54 10.39 -8.63 6.17
C GLY A 54 9.84 -8.05 7.48
N GLY A 55 9.49 -8.92 8.45
CA GLY A 55 8.88 -8.53 9.72
C GLY A 55 7.42 -8.05 9.64
N ALA A 56 6.86 -7.90 8.43
CA ALA A 56 5.49 -7.43 8.23
C ALA A 56 4.54 -8.58 7.88
N ARG A 57 3.41 -8.63 8.58
CA ARG A 57 2.31 -9.58 8.34
C ARG A 57 1.08 -8.84 7.82
N VAL A 58 0.42 -9.42 6.81
CA VAL A 58 -0.84 -8.98 6.22
C VAL A 58 -1.76 -10.17 6.11
N GLU A 59 -2.96 -10.05 6.70
CA GLU A 59 -4.05 -10.99 6.49
C GLU A 59 -5.23 -10.23 5.88
N VAL A 60 -5.86 -10.81 4.87
CA VAL A 60 -7.05 -10.26 4.22
C VAL A 60 -8.14 -11.33 4.22
N TYR A 61 -9.25 -11.02 4.86
CA TYR A 61 -10.43 -11.87 4.97
C TYR A 61 -11.61 -11.25 4.23
N ALA A 62 -12.51 -12.10 3.74
CA ALA A 62 -13.65 -11.70 2.94
C ALA A 62 -14.94 -12.31 3.48
N VAL A 63 -16.02 -11.52 3.48
CA VAL A 63 -17.37 -12.03 3.75
C VAL A 63 -17.86 -12.86 2.55
N PRO A 64 -18.44 -14.07 2.76
CA PRO A 64 -18.91 -14.93 1.67
C PRO A 64 -19.96 -14.29 0.73
N GLU A 65 -20.71 -13.29 1.20
CA GLU A 65 -21.70 -12.53 0.42
C GLU A 65 -21.06 -11.79 -0.77
N HIS A 66 -20.12 -10.88 -0.48
CA HIS A 66 -19.53 -9.97 -1.47
C HIS A 66 -18.17 -10.44 -2.03
N GLY A 67 -17.45 -11.28 -1.28
CA GLY A 67 -16.06 -11.63 -1.57
C GLY A 67 -15.06 -10.51 -1.27
N MET A 68 -13.79 -10.80 -1.53
CA MET A 68 -12.66 -9.92 -1.26
C MET A 68 -12.61 -8.73 -2.22
N ALA A 69 -12.24 -7.56 -1.70
CA ALA A 69 -11.87 -6.40 -2.51
C ALA A 69 -10.78 -6.78 -3.53
N THR A 70 -11.01 -6.36 -4.76
CA THR A 70 -10.16 -6.66 -5.91
C THR A 70 -9.22 -5.50 -6.20
N ILE A 71 -8.18 -5.73 -7.00
CA ILE A 71 -7.21 -4.68 -7.38
C ILE A 71 -7.82 -3.55 -8.23
N TRP A 72 -9.04 -3.72 -8.76
CA TRP A 72 -9.84 -2.65 -9.38
C TRP A 72 -10.67 -1.86 -8.37
N ASP A 73 -10.89 -2.37 -7.15
CA ASP A 73 -11.58 -1.63 -6.10
C ASP A 73 -10.61 -0.66 -5.40
N ALA A 74 -9.31 -0.95 -5.43
CA ALA A 74 -8.24 -0.06 -5.00
C ALA A 74 -8.24 1.29 -5.74
N ASP A 75 -8.84 1.39 -6.93
CA ASP A 75 -8.97 2.64 -7.68
C ASP A 75 -9.73 3.73 -6.89
N VAL A 76 -10.70 3.34 -6.07
CA VAL A 76 -11.44 4.24 -5.16
C VAL A 76 -10.50 4.84 -4.11
N LEU A 77 -9.58 4.03 -3.58
CA LEU A 77 -8.60 4.45 -2.57
C LEU A 77 -7.51 5.34 -3.18
N ILE A 78 -7.04 5.01 -4.39
CA ILE A 78 -6.09 5.84 -5.16
C ILE A 78 -6.72 7.21 -5.42
N TRP A 79 -7.97 7.24 -5.91
CA TRP A 79 -8.71 8.49 -6.09
C TRP A 79 -8.83 9.28 -4.78
N ALA A 80 -9.28 8.65 -3.69
CA ALA A 80 -9.45 9.30 -2.40
C ALA A 80 -8.13 9.89 -1.86
N ALA A 81 -7.03 9.14 -1.96
CA ALA A 81 -5.70 9.61 -1.57
C ALA A 81 -5.25 10.81 -2.42
N SER A 82 -5.55 10.80 -3.72
CA SER A 82 -5.25 11.91 -4.63
C SER A 82 -5.96 13.20 -4.20
N GLN A 83 -7.24 13.11 -3.87
CA GLN A 83 -8.03 14.27 -3.43
C GLN A 83 -7.58 14.85 -2.08
N ILE A 84 -7.24 13.98 -1.12
CA ILE A 84 -6.73 14.40 0.20
C ILE A 84 -5.37 15.10 0.05
N VAL A 85 -4.43 14.52 -0.71
CA VAL A 85 -3.10 15.10 -0.92
C VAL A 85 -3.18 16.41 -1.69
N GLU A 86 -4.05 16.51 -2.70
CA GLU A 86 -4.22 17.75 -3.45
C GLU A 86 -4.81 18.87 -2.58
N ALA A 87 -5.84 18.57 -1.80
CA ALA A 87 -6.40 19.54 -0.86
C ALA A 87 -5.40 19.98 0.22
N GLU A 88 -4.56 19.07 0.72
CA GLU A 88 -3.48 19.42 1.65
C GLU A 88 -2.38 20.27 1.00
N ASN A 89 -2.02 20.01 -0.27
CA ASN A 89 -1.09 20.87 -1.03
C ASN A 89 -1.62 22.29 -1.21
N LEU A 90 -2.94 22.44 -1.35
CA LEU A 90 -3.64 23.72 -1.45
C LEU A 90 -3.94 24.36 -0.07
N GLY A 91 -3.49 23.75 1.03
CA GLY A 91 -3.67 24.27 2.39
C GLY A 91 -5.08 24.09 2.98
N PHE A 92 -5.96 23.30 2.35
CA PHE A 92 -7.29 23.03 2.86
C PHE A 92 -7.29 21.98 3.99
N LYS A 93 -8.18 22.17 4.97
CA LYS A 93 -8.43 21.18 6.03
C LYS A 93 -9.10 19.93 5.43
N THR A 94 -8.43 18.80 5.53
CA THR A 94 -8.90 17.49 5.04
C THR A 94 -9.62 16.69 6.13
N SER A 95 -10.36 15.66 5.73
CA SER A 95 -11.06 14.73 6.61
C SER A 95 -11.09 13.33 6.00
N ARG A 96 -11.16 12.31 6.85
CA ARG A 96 -11.35 10.91 6.42
C ARG A 96 -12.79 10.58 6.02
N PHE A 97 -13.73 11.49 6.25
CA PHE A 97 -15.11 11.43 5.79
C PHE A 97 -15.23 12.22 4.48
N LEU A 98 -15.41 11.53 3.35
CA LEU A 98 -15.48 12.13 2.02
C LEU A 98 -16.94 12.23 1.57
N ARG A 99 -17.31 13.36 0.96
CA ARG A 99 -18.55 13.57 0.21
C ARG A 99 -18.21 13.97 -1.22
N PHE A 100 -18.82 13.30 -2.19
CA PHE A 100 -18.46 13.42 -3.62
C PHE A 100 -19.62 13.00 -4.53
N THR A 101 -19.56 13.34 -5.82
CA THR A 101 -20.48 12.77 -6.82
C THR A 101 -19.87 11.51 -7.45
N PRO A 102 -20.67 10.45 -7.75
CA PRO A 102 -20.19 9.26 -8.47
C PRO A 102 -19.53 9.61 -9.82
N TYR A 103 -20.03 10.66 -10.48
CA TYR A 103 -19.49 11.18 -11.74
C TYR A 103 -18.03 11.63 -11.60
N GLN A 104 -17.70 12.47 -10.61
CA GLN A 104 -16.33 12.94 -10.37
C GLN A 104 -15.36 11.77 -10.15
N LEU A 105 -15.74 10.80 -9.31
CA LEU A 105 -14.90 9.63 -9.04
C LEU A 105 -14.67 8.81 -10.31
N LEU A 106 -15.73 8.45 -11.02
CA LEU A 106 -15.65 7.57 -12.20
C LEU A 106 -14.86 8.22 -13.34
N MET A 107 -15.07 9.51 -13.60
CA MET A 107 -14.28 10.27 -14.58
C MET A 107 -12.79 10.28 -14.21
N ALA A 108 -12.46 10.58 -12.95
CA ALA A 108 -11.07 10.67 -12.49
C ALA A 108 -10.31 9.33 -12.55
N ILE A 109 -11.01 8.19 -12.39
CA ILE A 109 -10.40 6.84 -12.56
C ILE A 109 -10.59 6.27 -13.98
N GLY A 110 -10.98 7.09 -14.95
CA GLY A 110 -11.08 6.71 -16.36
C GLY A 110 -12.16 5.67 -16.67
N ARG A 111 -13.26 5.65 -15.92
CA ARG A 111 -14.42 4.76 -16.15
C ARG A 111 -15.58 5.50 -16.80
N GLN A 112 -16.48 4.73 -17.40
CA GLN A 112 -17.74 5.25 -17.94
C GLN A 112 -18.66 5.70 -16.79
N THR A 113 -19.57 6.63 -17.08
CA THR A 113 -20.48 7.23 -16.09
C THR A 113 -21.94 6.76 -16.26
N GLY A 114 -22.13 5.58 -16.84
CA GLY A 114 -23.45 4.98 -17.05
C GLY A 114 -23.97 4.21 -15.83
N ALA A 115 -25.25 3.85 -15.85
CA ALA A 115 -25.90 3.09 -14.77
C ALA A 115 -25.18 1.77 -14.43
N ARG A 116 -24.51 1.14 -15.41
CA ARG A 116 -23.67 -0.05 -15.22
C ARG A 116 -22.51 0.23 -14.27
N ASP A 117 -21.73 1.26 -14.55
CA ASP A 117 -20.54 1.63 -13.77
C ASP A 117 -20.91 2.17 -12.39
N TYR A 118 -22.06 2.83 -12.27
CA TYR A 118 -22.63 3.22 -10.97
C TYR A 118 -22.96 1.97 -10.13
N LYS A 119 -23.56 0.93 -10.73
CA LYS A 119 -23.78 -0.37 -10.06
C LYS A 119 -22.47 -1.08 -9.72
N LEU A 120 -21.44 -0.99 -10.57
CA LEU A 120 -20.11 -1.54 -10.30
C LEU A 120 -19.40 -0.79 -9.15
N LEU A 121 -19.56 0.52 -9.05
CA LEU A 121 -19.05 1.34 -7.95
C LEU A 121 -19.70 0.93 -6.61
N LYS A 122 -21.03 0.82 -6.55
CA LYS A 122 -21.73 0.30 -5.35
C LYS A 122 -21.20 -1.08 -4.93
N GLY A 123 -20.98 -1.97 -5.90
CA GLY A 123 -20.37 -3.28 -5.66
C GLY A 123 -18.92 -3.21 -5.17
N ALA A 124 -18.14 -2.22 -5.60
CA ALA A 124 -16.79 -1.95 -5.12
C ALA A 124 -16.81 -1.44 -3.66
N LEU A 125 -17.66 -0.47 -3.34
CA LEU A 125 -17.83 0.07 -1.98
C LEU A 125 -18.25 -1.04 -1.00
N ALA A 126 -19.21 -1.89 -1.39
CA ALA A 126 -19.61 -3.05 -0.59
C ALA A 126 -18.45 -4.02 -0.33
N ARG A 127 -17.63 -4.36 -1.34
CA ARG A 127 -16.44 -5.21 -1.16
C ARG A 127 -15.36 -4.55 -0.29
N LEU A 128 -15.12 -3.24 -0.45
CA LEU A 128 -14.16 -2.48 0.36
C LEU A 128 -14.58 -2.44 1.83
N GLN A 129 -15.87 -2.31 2.11
CA GLN A 129 -16.42 -2.35 3.47
C GLN A 129 -16.40 -3.77 4.08
N SER A 130 -16.69 -4.80 3.30
CA SER A 130 -16.76 -6.19 3.79
C SER A 130 -15.42 -6.97 3.72
N THR A 131 -14.32 -6.31 3.37
CA THR A 131 -12.98 -6.90 3.37
C THR A 131 -12.25 -6.48 4.65
N VAL A 132 -11.96 -7.45 5.52
CA VAL A 132 -11.28 -7.21 6.80
C VAL A 132 -9.78 -7.44 6.62
N ILE A 133 -8.99 -6.40 6.90
CA ILE A 133 -7.54 -6.42 6.89
C ILE A 133 -7.03 -6.53 8.32
N ARG A 134 -6.03 -7.37 8.57
CA ARG A 134 -5.19 -7.35 9.77
C ARG A 134 -3.74 -7.16 9.40
N THR A 135 -3.05 -6.22 10.03
CA THR A 135 -1.63 -5.98 9.71
C THR A 135 -0.78 -5.49 10.90
N THR A 136 0.53 -5.79 10.80
CA THR A 136 1.60 -5.27 11.67
C THR A 136 2.38 -4.11 11.03
N ILE A 137 1.95 -3.62 9.86
CA ILE A 137 2.61 -2.52 9.14
C ILE A 137 2.41 -1.20 9.90
N ARG A 138 3.50 -0.43 10.05
CA ARG A 138 3.60 0.80 10.86
C ARG A 138 3.26 0.56 12.34
N GLN A 139 3.74 -0.56 12.88
CA GLN A 139 3.86 -0.70 14.32
C GLN A 139 4.87 0.33 14.82
N ASN A 140 4.39 1.23 15.68
CA ASN A 140 5.24 2.07 16.52
C ASN A 140 5.64 1.26 17.78
N GLU A 141 6.28 1.91 18.76
CA GLU A 141 6.75 1.32 20.03
C GLU A 141 5.70 0.46 20.76
N HIS A 142 4.42 0.75 20.57
CA HIS A 142 3.32 -0.11 21.02
C HIS A 142 2.97 -1.13 19.94
N TRP A 143 3.25 -2.42 20.24
CA TRP A 143 3.04 -3.60 19.39
C TRP A 143 1.56 -3.95 19.12
N ARG A 144 0.79 -2.98 18.62
CA ARG A 144 -0.64 -3.12 18.31
C ARG A 144 -0.81 -3.67 16.90
N ARG A 145 -1.70 -4.64 16.76
CA ARG A 145 -2.14 -5.14 15.46
C ARG A 145 -3.30 -4.28 14.95
N HIS A 146 -3.15 -3.66 13.79
CA HIS A 146 -4.26 -2.92 13.19
C HIS A 146 -5.24 -3.89 12.55
N GLN A 147 -6.54 -3.72 12.84
CA GLN A 147 -7.64 -4.40 12.16
C GLN A 147 -8.65 -3.35 11.67
N PHE A 148 -8.98 -3.37 10.39
CA PHE A 148 -9.90 -2.40 9.76
C PHE A 148 -10.50 -2.96 8.46
N SER A 149 -11.50 -2.27 7.92
CA SER A 149 -11.98 -2.43 6.54
C SER A 149 -11.53 -1.24 5.70
N TRP A 150 -11.42 -1.38 4.37
CA TRP A 150 -10.99 -0.26 3.49
C TRP A 150 -11.95 0.92 3.50
N ILE A 151 -13.22 0.68 3.82
CA ILE A 151 -14.25 1.67 4.09
C ILE A 151 -14.96 1.25 5.37
N ASN A 152 -15.13 2.18 6.31
CA ASN A 152 -15.86 1.91 7.57
C ASN A 152 -17.37 2.03 7.35
N GLU A 153 -17.79 3.17 6.79
CA GLU A 153 -19.19 3.49 6.46
C GLU A 153 -19.26 4.06 5.04
N TRP A 154 -20.36 3.82 4.33
CA TRP A 154 -20.70 4.53 3.10
C TRP A 154 -22.22 4.64 2.94
N GLU A 155 -22.68 5.66 2.22
CA GLU A 155 -24.10 5.90 1.95
C GLU A 155 -24.30 6.62 0.59
N GLU A 156 -25.50 6.49 0.04
CA GLU A 156 -25.95 7.22 -1.14
C GLU A 156 -26.84 8.40 -0.73
N CYS A 157 -26.33 9.63 -0.87
CA CYS A 157 -27.11 10.83 -0.59
C CYS A 157 -28.23 10.94 -1.63
N THR A 158 -29.48 10.75 -1.21
CA THR A 158 -30.65 10.72 -2.09
C THR A 158 -31.70 11.70 -1.57
N THR A 159 -32.26 12.54 -2.45
CA THR A 159 -33.37 13.43 -2.08
C THR A 159 -34.61 12.64 -1.69
N ARG A 160 -35.56 13.30 -1.01
CA ARG A 160 -36.90 12.73 -0.75
C ARG A 160 -37.67 12.32 -2.01
N GLU A 161 -37.28 12.86 -3.16
CA GLU A 161 -37.83 12.56 -4.50
C GLU A 161 -37.11 11.41 -5.21
N GLY A 162 -36.09 10.79 -4.57
CA GLY A 162 -35.34 9.66 -5.13
C GLY A 162 -34.17 10.03 -6.04
N ARG A 163 -33.79 11.31 -6.14
CA ARG A 163 -32.63 11.75 -6.93
C ARG A 163 -31.35 11.57 -6.12
N VAL A 164 -30.38 10.82 -6.66
CA VAL A 164 -29.03 10.72 -6.06
C VAL A 164 -28.30 12.06 -6.23
N GLU A 165 -27.98 12.71 -5.12
CA GLU A 165 -27.18 13.95 -5.05
C GLU A 165 -25.68 13.64 -5.00
N GLY A 166 -25.31 12.52 -4.39
CA GLY A 166 -23.92 12.14 -4.21
C GLY A 166 -23.73 10.81 -3.49
N MET A 167 -22.49 10.54 -3.13
CA MET A 167 -22.09 9.45 -2.25
C MET A 167 -21.19 9.96 -1.14
N GLU A 168 -21.21 9.23 -0.04
CA GLU A 168 -20.41 9.48 1.14
C GLU A 168 -19.65 8.20 1.51
N PHE A 169 -18.40 8.34 1.98
CA PHE A 169 -17.75 7.25 2.71
C PHE A 169 -16.76 7.74 3.77
N VAL A 170 -16.50 6.88 4.75
CA VAL A 170 -15.50 7.07 5.80
C VAL A 170 -14.35 6.10 5.59
N LEU A 171 -13.16 6.64 5.38
CA LEU A 171 -11.91 5.89 5.34
C LEU A 171 -11.47 5.47 6.76
N PRO A 172 -10.80 4.31 6.90
CA PRO A 172 -10.18 3.92 8.15
C PRO A 172 -9.02 4.87 8.49
N ASP A 173 -8.89 5.19 9.77
CA ASP A 173 -7.83 6.04 10.32
C ASP A 173 -6.41 5.60 9.89
N TRP A 174 -6.14 4.29 9.81
CA TRP A 174 -4.85 3.75 9.34
C TRP A 174 -4.51 4.13 7.90
N PHE A 175 -5.51 4.15 7.01
CA PHE A 175 -5.32 4.57 5.60
C PHE A 175 -5.12 6.09 5.56
N TYR A 176 -6.00 6.85 6.22
CA TYR A 176 -5.95 8.31 6.24
C TYR A 176 -4.60 8.86 6.74
N ARG A 177 -4.11 8.38 7.89
CA ARG A 177 -2.77 8.73 8.39
C ARG A 177 -1.66 8.39 7.39
N GLY A 178 -1.84 7.33 6.61
CA GLY A 178 -0.92 6.91 5.55
C GLY A 178 -0.93 7.75 4.29
N VAL A 179 -1.95 8.59 4.11
CA VAL A 179 -2.09 9.54 3.01
C VAL A 179 -1.57 10.92 3.41
N ILE A 180 -1.83 11.32 4.67
CA ILE A 180 -1.29 12.57 5.26
C ILE A 180 0.24 12.49 5.43
N ASP A 181 0.81 11.31 5.74
CA ASP A 181 2.26 11.11 5.69
C ASP A 181 2.75 11.08 4.23
N ARG A 182 3.23 12.23 3.75
CA ARG A 182 3.77 12.42 2.39
C ARG A 182 4.91 11.46 2.04
N SER A 183 5.67 10.93 3.00
CA SER A 183 6.74 9.94 2.72
C SER A 183 6.19 8.58 2.26
N LEU A 184 4.96 8.28 2.67
CA LEU A 184 4.23 7.03 2.44
C LEU A 184 3.28 7.12 1.24
N VAL A 185 3.27 8.22 0.49
CA VAL A 185 2.53 8.40 -0.75
C VAL A 185 3.48 8.46 -1.95
N LEU A 186 3.05 7.90 -3.08
CA LEU A 186 3.74 8.02 -4.36
C LEU A 186 2.78 8.45 -5.47
N THR A 187 3.17 9.46 -6.24
CA THR A 187 2.55 9.79 -7.54
C THR A 187 2.61 8.58 -8.46
N ILE A 188 1.51 8.25 -9.13
CA ILE A 188 1.45 7.23 -10.18
C ILE A 188 1.06 7.86 -11.52
N ASP A 189 1.39 7.17 -12.61
CA ASP A 189 1.05 7.59 -13.97
C ASP A 189 -0.47 7.41 -14.20
N PRO A 190 -1.21 8.42 -14.69
CA PRO A 190 -2.64 8.30 -15.02
C PRO A 190 -2.98 7.14 -15.96
N ALA A 191 -2.03 6.70 -16.80
CA ALA A 191 -2.17 5.51 -17.64
C ALA A 191 -2.37 4.20 -16.86
N TYR A 192 -2.05 4.17 -15.55
CA TYR A 192 -2.33 3.04 -14.65
C TYR A 192 -3.79 2.57 -14.76
N PHE A 193 -4.74 3.50 -14.82
CA PHE A 193 -6.17 3.13 -14.85
C PHE A 193 -6.55 2.33 -16.10
N ARG A 194 -5.80 2.47 -17.20
CA ARG A 194 -6.00 1.72 -18.46
C ARG A 194 -5.51 0.27 -18.42
N LEU A 195 -4.77 -0.15 -17.38
CA LEU A 195 -4.29 -1.54 -17.23
C LEU A 195 -5.45 -2.51 -17.01
N THR A 196 -5.59 -3.52 -17.85
CA THR A 196 -6.80 -4.38 -17.86
C THR A 196 -6.66 -5.65 -17.01
N GLY A 197 -5.44 -6.16 -16.85
CA GLY A 197 -5.12 -7.35 -16.04
C GLY A 197 -4.82 -7.03 -14.58
N GLY A 198 -5.24 -7.90 -13.66
CA GLY A 198 -5.00 -7.68 -12.22
C GLY A 198 -3.52 -7.85 -11.83
N ILE A 199 -2.82 -8.82 -12.43
CA ILE A 199 -1.37 -8.97 -12.29
C ILE A 199 -0.63 -7.76 -12.87
N GLU A 200 -1.11 -7.16 -13.98
CA GLU A 200 -0.52 -5.94 -14.56
C GLU A 200 -0.61 -4.75 -13.61
N ARG A 201 -1.79 -4.51 -13.04
CA ARG A 201 -2.04 -3.43 -12.06
C ARG A 201 -1.18 -3.60 -10.81
N TRP A 202 -1.13 -4.81 -10.26
CA TRP A 202 -0.27 -5.10 -9.11
C TRP A 202 1.22 -4.95 -9.45
N LEU A 203 1.68 -5.48 -10.59
CA LEU A 203 3.08 -5.41 -11.00
C LEU A 203 3.53 -3.96 -11.27
N TYR A 204 2.65 -3.11 -11.78
CA TYR A 204 2.91 -1.67 -11.89
C TYR A 204 3.21 -1.03 -10.53
N ARG A 205 2.43 -1.38 -9.49
CA ARG A 205 2.62 -0.84 -8.13
C ARG A 205 3.94 -1.33 -7.52
N VAL A 206 4.27 -2.61 -7.70
CA VAL A 206 5.58 -3.19 -7.35
C VAL A 206 6.72 -2.44 -8.06
N ALA A 207 6.60 -2.23 -9.38
CA ALA A 207 7.57 -1.48 -10.17
C ALA A 207 7.74 -0.05 -9.64
N ARG A 208 6.63 0.64 -9.32
CA ARG A 208 6.65 2.01 -8.80
C ARG A 208 7.34 2.11 -7.43
N LYS A 209 7.11 1.14 -6.54
CA LYS A 209 7.76 1.11 -5.22
C LYS A 209 9.27 0.83 -5.30
N HIS A 210 9.69 -0.15 -6.10
CA HIS A 210 11.06 -0.66 -6.07
C HIS A 210 11.97 -0.08 -7.16
N ALA A 211 11.51 -0.05 -8.43
CA ALA A 211 12.31 0.45 -9.54
C ALA A 211 12.20 1.98 -9.75
N GLY A 212 11.28 2.66 -9.04
CA GLY A 212 10.71 3.97 -9.38
C GLY A 212 11.63 5.07 -9.92
N ARG A 213 12.86 5.22 -9.40
CA ARG A 213 13.90 6.15 -9.90
C ARG A 213 15.27 5.45 -10.10
N GLN A 214 15.35 4.12 -9.99
CA GLN A 214 16.61 3.38 -10.01
C GLN A 214 17.07 3.11 -11.46
N LYS A 215 18.17 3.75 -11.89
CA LYS A 215 18.68 3.64 -13.29
C LYS A 215 18.98 2.19 -13.73
N GLN A 216 19.44 1.34 -12.82
CA GLN A 216 19.75 -0.08 -13.09
C GLN A 216 18.50 -0.99 -13.04
N GLY A 217 17.35 -0.43 -12.67
CA GLY A 217 16.12 -1.16 -12.41
C GLY A 217 16.17 -2.02 -11.16
N TRP A 218 15.18 -2.89 -11.03
CA TRP A 218 15.06 -3.88 -9.96
C TRP A 218 14.89 -5.29 -10.53
N LEU A 219 15.41 -6.31 -9.84
CA LEU A 219 15.29 -7.73 -10.20
C LEU A 219 14.39 -8.47 -9.20
N PHE A 220 13.47 -9.30 -9.71
CA PHE A 220 12.68 -10.22 -8.91
C PHE A 220 12.77 -11.64 -9.46
N ASP A 221 13.08 -12.60 -8.58
CA ASP A 221 12.83 -14.02 -8.85
C ASP A 221 11.31 -14.27 -9.01
N ILE A 222 10.90 -15.03 -10.02
CA ILE A 222 9.48 -15.24 -10.35
C ILE A 222 8.70 -15.96 -9.23
N PRO A 223 9.19 -17.05 -8.61
CA PRO A 223 8.62 -17.61 -7.38
C PRO A 223 8.46 -16.59 -6.24
N HIS A 224 9.47 -15.75 -5.97
CA HIS A 224 9.34 -14.70 -4.95
C HIS A 224 8.27 -13.66 -5.31
N LEU A 225 8.18 -13.28 -6.60
CA LEU A 225 7.18 -12.37 -7.13
C LEU A 225 5.76 -12.96 -7.00
N HIS A 226 5.58 -14.26 -7.26
CA HIS A 226 4.32 -14.98 -7.04
C HIS A 226 3.89 -14.92 -5.58
N ALA A 227 4.79 -15.19 -4.64
CA ALA A 227 4.53 -15.11 -3.21
C ALA A 227 4.13 -13.69 -2.76
N LYS A 228 4.83 -12.64 -3.24
CA LYS A 228 4.42 -11.24 -3.01
C LYS A 228 3.05 -10.90 -3.58
N SER A 229 2.63 -11.54 -4.67
CA SER A 229 1.36 -11.24 -5.34
C SER A 229 0.13 -11.78 -4.63
N GLY A 230 0.28 -12.77 -3.75
CA GLY A 230 -0.85 -13.47 -3.11
C GLY A 230 -1.79 -14.17 -4.11
N SER A 231 -1.32 -14.47 -5.33
CA SER A 231 -2.09 -15.14 -6.38
C SER A 231 -2.46 -16.58 -6.00
N LEU A 232 -3.63 -17.02 -6.43
CA LEU A 232 -4.10 -18.41 -6.31
C LEU A 232 -3.70 -19.28 -7.52
N ALA A 233 -3.16 -18.67 -8.59
CA ALA A 233 -2.66 -19.41 -9.74
C ALA A 233 -1.42 -20.25 -9.37
N LYS A 234 -1.17 -21.35 -10.10
CA LYS A 234 0.09 -22.09 -9.93
C LYS A 234 1.26 -21.20 -10.36
N VAL A 235 2.45 -21.43 -9.80
CA VAL A 235 3.66 -20.64 -10.11
C VAL A 235 3.96 -20.67 -11.62
N ALA A 236 3.71 -21.79 -12.30
CA ALA A 236 3.90 -21.92 -13.75
C ALA A 236 2.92 -21.05 -14.56
N ASP A 237 1.65 -20.99 -14.17
CA ASP A 237 0.61 -20.17 -14.82
C ASP A 237 0.89 -18.68 -14.60
N PHE A 238 1.30 -18.32 -13.38
CA PHE A 238 1.73 -16.96 -13.04
C PHE A 238 2.98 -16.54 -13.83
N ALA A 239 3.98 -17.43 -13.97
CA ALA A 239 5.15 -17.17 -14.80
C ALA A 239 4.77 -16.96 -16.28
N PHE A 240 3.81 -17.74 -16.79
CA PHE A 240 3.27 -17.58 -18.14
C PHE A 240 2.57 -16.22 -18.32
N ASP A 241 1.74 -15.79 -17.35
CA ASP A 241 1.12 -14.47 -17.38
C ASP A 241 2.16 -13.34 -17.30
N ILE A 242 3.19 -13.46 -16.45
CA ILE A 242 4.30 -12.49 -16.41
C ILE A 242 4.99 -12.43 -17.79
N ARG A 243 5.33 -13.55 -18.42
CA ARG A 243 5.89 -13.56 -19.78
C ARG A 243 4.98 -12.87 -20.80
N ARG A 244 3.66 -13.07 -20.74
CA ARG A 244 2.68 -12.36 -21.59
C ARG A 244 2.62 -10.86 -21.33
N ILE A 245 2.86 -10.42 -20.10
CA ILE A 245 2.98 -8.99 -19.75
C ILE A 245 4.31 -8.44 -20.29
N VAL A 246 5.42 -9.17 -20.15
CA VAL A 246 6.74 -8.79 -20.69
C VAL A 246 6.73 -8.70 -22.22
N LEU A 247 6.00 -9.57 -22.93
CA LEU A 247 5.88 -9.47 -24.39
C LEU A 247 5.09 -8.23 -24.84
N ARG A 248 4.02 -7.86 -24.12
CA ARG A 248 3.14 -6.72 -24.46
C ARG A 248 3.64 -5.37 -23.96
N GLN A 249 4.47 -5.35 -22.91
CA GLN A 249 5.00 -4.14 -22.25
C GLN A 249 3.93 -3.09 -21.86
N PRO A 250 2.81 -3.48 -21.20
CA PRO A 250 1.70 -2.54 -20.96
C PRO A 250 1.94 -1.57 -19.80
N LEU A 251 3.02 -1.73 -19.02
CA LEU A 251 3.26 -0.93 -17.80
C LEU A 251 3.79 0.47 -18.17
N PRO A 252 3.03 1.55 -17.91
CA PRO A 252 3.49 2.89 -18.23
C PRO A 252 4.74 3.26 -17.42
N GLY A 253 5.72 3.91 -18.04
CA GLY A 253 6.98 4.30 -17.41
C GLY A 253 7.95 3.15 -17.07
N TYR A 254 7.65 1.89 -17.43
CA TYR A 254 8.53 0.74 -17.14
C TYR A 254 8.73 -0.17 -18.36
N ARG A 255 9.98 -0.59 -18.56
CA ARG A 255 10.32 -1.67 -19.48
C ARG A 255 10.63 -2.93 -18.69
N LEU A 256 9.95 -4.03 -19.01
CA LEU A 256 10.18 -5.32 -18.40
C LEU A 256 11.13 -6.18 -19.28
N ARG A 257 11.95 -7.01 -18.66
CA ARG A 257 12.74 -8.05 -19.32
C ARG A 257 12.73 -9.32 -18.49
N ILE A 258 12.79 -10.47 -19.16
CA ILE A 258 13.06 -11.75 -18.52
C ILE A 258 14.53 -12.08 -18.72
N GLU A 259 15.19 -12.41 -17.64
CA GLU A 259 16.55 -12.94 -17.59
C GLU A 259 16.52 -14.36 -17.02
N ARG A 260 17.52 -15.16 -17.39
CA ARG A 260 17.64 -16.55 -16.93
C ARG A 260 19.00 -16.72 -16.27
N ASP A 261 18.98 -17.16 -15.02
CA ASP A 261 20.17 -17.50 -14.25
C ASP A 261 20.11 -19.01 -13.95
N GLY A 262 20.77 -19.80 -14.81
CA GLY A 262 20.65 -21.25 -14.84
C GLY A 262 19.20 -21.72 -15.01
N ARG A 263 18.60 -22.23 -13.92
CA ARG A 263 17.20 -22.67 -13.86
C ARG A 263 16.23 -21.62 -13.30
N ARG A 264 16.73 -20.49 -12.77
CA ARG A 264 15.90 -19.41 -12.23
C ARG A 264 15.51 -18.44 -13.33
N GLU A 265 14.26 -17.97 -13.27
CA GLU A 265 13.74 -16.94 -14.16
C GLU A 265 13.59 -15.66 -13.35
N LEU A 266 14.23 -14.59 -13.81
CA LEU A 266 14.27 -13.29 -13.14
C LEU A 266 13.53 -12.27 -13.99
N LEU A 267 12.62 -11.52 -13.39
CA LEU A 267 12.01 -10.33 -13.98
C LEU A 267 12.84 -9.10 -13.66
N ARG A 268 13.49 -8.50 -14.66
CA ARG A 268 14.08 -7.17 -14.55
C ARG A 268 13.03 -6.10 -14.90
N ILE A 269 12.89 -5.11 -14.02
CA ILE A 269 12.02 -3.96 -14.18
C ILE A 269 12.90 -2.72 -14.29
N LEU A 270 12.98 -2.13 -15.48
CA LEU A 270 13.75 -0.91 -15.75
C LEU A 270 12.81 0.29 -15.88
N PRO A 271 13.13 1.47 -15.32
CA PRO A 271 12.46 2.71 -15.71
C PRO A 271 12.63 2.94 -17.22
N ALA A 272 11.52 3.09 -17.92
CA ALA A 272 11.53 3.65 -19.27
C ALA A 272 11.47 5.17 -19.16
N ARG A 273 11.99 5.91 -20.16
CA ARG A 273 11.67 7.34 -20.25
C ARG A 273 10.16 7.46 -20.38
N LEU A 274 9.55 8.16 -19.44
CA LEU A 274 8.15 8.55 -19.52
C LEU A 274 7.96 9.33 -20.82
N SER A 275 6.90 9.01 -21.57
CA SER A 275 6.46 9.85 -22.70
C SER A 275 5.58 11.02 -22.22
N THR A 276 5.28 11.07 -20.93
CA THR A 276 5.04 12.33 -20.22
C THR A 276 6.40 12.94 -19.92
N GLY A 277 6.58 14.23 -20.23
CA GLY A 277 7.84 14.94 -19.95
C GLY A 277 8.18 14.93 -18.45
N PRO A 278 9.40 15.38 -18.07
CA PRO A 278 9.77 15.49 -16.67
C PRO A 278 8.89 16.54 -15.96
N VAL A 279 7.81 16.09 -15.31
CA VAL A 279 7.06 16.88 -14.33
C VAL A 279 7.79 16.78 -12.98
N ASP A 280 9.04 17.24 -13.02
CA ASP A 280 9.96 17.55 -11.92
C ASP A 280 10.97 18.56 -12.51
N GLY A 281 10.41 19.65 -13.07
CA GLY A 281 11.12 20.86 -13.47
C GLY A 281 10.47 22.04 -12.74
N ALA A 282 11.27 23.04 -12.37
CA ALA A 282 10.74 24.23 -11.69
C ALA A 282 9.67 24.93 -12.53
N VAL A 283 8.66 25.49 -11.87
CA VAL A 283 7.68 26.36 -12.52
C VAL A 283 8.38 27.69 -12.84
N GLU A 284 8.86 27.85 -14.08
CA GLU A 284 9.13 29.18 -14.61
C GLU A 284 7.84 29.76 -15.19
N THR A 285 7.36 30.79 -14.49
CA THR A 285 6.11 31.49 -14.79
C THR A 285 6.32 32.52 -15.89
N LEU A 286 6.27 32.11 -17.16
CA LEU A 286 6.00 33.02 -18.27
C LEU A 286 5.01 32.39 -19.26
N GLY A 287 3.74 32.78 -19.13
CA GLY A 287 2.72 32.50 -20.14
C GLY A 287 2.71 33.61 -21.20
N THR A 288 2.65 33.22 -22.48
CA THR A 288 2.19 34.11 -23.56
C THR A 288 1.14 33.38 -24.38
N SER A 289 -0.03 34.00 -24.54
CA SER A 289 -1.14 33.49 -25.32
C SER A 289 -0.86 33.60 -26.81
N GLY A 290 -0.94 32.47 -27.52
CA GLY A 290 -0.85 32.41 -28.98
C GLY A 290 -1.93 31.47 -29.53
N VAL A 291 -3.06 32.04 -29.96
CA VAL A 291 -4.15 31.29 -30.60
C VAL A 291 -3.91 31.23 -32.11
N THR A 292 -3.82 30.04 -32.69
CA THR A 292 -4.13 29.84 -34.12
C THR A 292 -4.61 28.43 -34.46
N ALA A 293 -5.69 28.38 -35.24
CA ALA A 293 -6.16 27.29 -36.11
C ALA A 293 -6.34 25.86 -35.53
N ILE A 294 -7.61 25.51 -35.25
CA ILE A 294 -8.09 24.12 -35.32
C ILE A 294 -8.61 23.87 -36.74
N GLY A 295 -8.13 22.82 -37.39
CA GLY A 295 -8.75 22.26 -38.60
C GLY A 295 -9.77 21.18 -38.25
N THR A 296 -10.97 21.24 -38.83
CA THR A 296 -12.09 20.32 -38.54
C THR A 296 -12.47 19.43 -39.72
N SER A 297 -12.88 18.19 -39.43
CA SER A 297 -13.78 17.40 -40.29
C SER A 297 -14.53 16.36 -39.45
N GLY A 298 -15.85 16.41 -39.25
CA GLY A 298 -16.82 17.48 -39.56
C GLY A 298 -18.27 17.08 -39.21
N VAL A 299 -19.16 18.09 -39.07
CA VAL A 299 -20.62 18.08 -39.37
C VAL A 299 -21.53 17.11 -38.53
N ALA A 300 -22.70 17.49 -37.95
CA ALA A 300 -23.57 18.67 -38.11
C ALA A 300 -24.25 19.19 -36.80
N LEU A 301 -24.55 20.51 -36.79
CA LEU A 301 -25.76 21.26 -36.34
C LEU A 301 -26.76 20.60 -35.34
N SER A 302 -27.41 21.28 -34.37
CA SER A 302 -27.75 22.71 -34.14
C SER A 302 -28.04 22.95 -32.62
N GLY A 303 -28.21 24.14 -32.02
CA GLY A 303 -28.04 25.55 -32.41
C GLY A 303 -28.56 26.50 -31.28
N PHE A 304 -28.01 27.73 -31.14
CA PHE A 304 -28.47 28.89 -30.31
C PHE A 304 -28.77 28.67 -28.78
N ARG A 305 -28.42 29.55 -27.82
CA ARG A 305 -27.81 30.90 -27.77
C ARG A 305 -27.13 31.09 -26.38
N GLU A 306 -26.22 32.06 -26.27
CA GLU A 306 -25.46 32.40 -25.05
C GLU A 306 -26.27 33.09 -23.93
N CYS A 307 -25.76 32.99 -22.69
CA CYS A 307 -25.70 34.12 -21.75
C CYS A 307 -24.37 34.06 -20.95
N ARG A 308 -23.71 35.20 -20.78
CA ARG A 308 -22.38 35.37 -20.15
C ARG A 308 -22.52 36.12 -18.81
N GLY A 309 -21.61 35.86 -17.85
CA GLY A 309 -21.39 36.68 -16.64
C GLY A 309 -20.74 35.83 -15.53
N GLN A 310 -19.42 35.71 -15.38
CA GLN A 310 -18.36 36.71 -15.08
C GLN A 310 -18.19 36.96 -13.56
N LEU A 311 -16.94 37.22 -13.13
CA LEU A 311 -16.42 37.49 -11.78
C LEU A 311 -16.19 36.22 -10.93
N THR A 312 -14.98 35.74 -10.61
CA THR A 312 -13.71 36.33 -10.11
C THR A 312 -13.77 36.98 -8.72
N LEU A 313 -13.24 36.30 -7.71
CA LEU A 313 -12.64 36.90 -6.50
C LEU A 313 -11.58 35.95 -5.91
N TRP A 314 -10.42 36.32 -5.35
CA TRP A 314 -9.56 37.52 -5.24
C TRP A 314 -8.12 36.94 -4.85
N PRO A 315 -7.08 37.69 -4.43
CA PRO A 315 -5.72 37.52 -4.96
C PRO A 315 -4.66 36.80 -4.08
N GLU A 316 -3.45 36.72 -4.67
CA GLU A 316 -2.16 36.34 -4.10
C GLU A 316 -1.75 37.12 -2.84
N THR A 317 -1.05 36.48 -1.88
CA THR A 317 0.34 36.84 -1.48
C THR A 317 0.94 35.94 -0.38
N ALA A 318 2.27 35.91 -0.34
CA ALA A 318 3.17 35.51 0.77
C ALA A 318 3.35 34.01 1.13
N ILE A 319 4.55 33.49 0.82
CA ILE A 319 5.12 32.22 1.31
C ILE A 319 6.21 32.54 2.34
N PRO A 320 6.23 31.83 3.48
CA PRO A 320 7.49 31.25 4.00
C PRO A 320 7.25 29.80 4.51
N GLY A 321 8.21 28.88 4.54
CA GLY A 321 9.59 28.82 4.03
C GLY A 321 10.02 27.34 4.02
N LEU A 322 10.96 26.95 3.16
CA LEU A 322 11.29 25.54 2.91
C LEU A 322 12.34 24.97 3.88
N ASN A 323 12.03 23.83 4.50
CA ASN A 323 13.06 22.90 4.99
C ASN A 323 13.35 21.87 3.90
N LEU A 324 14.44 22.07 3.16
CA LEU A 324 15.11 20.96 2.48
C LEU A 324 15.88 20.17 3.53
N GLU A 325 15.72 18.85 3.57
CA GLU A 325 16.83 17.99 3.95
C GLU A 325 16.73 16.58 3.35
N SER A 326 17.88 15.92 3.29
CA SER A 326 18.18 14.79 2.41
C SER A 326 17.59 13.46 2.90
N ASN A 327 17.48 12.51 1.97
CA ASN A 327 17.78 11.10 2.24
C ASN A 327 18.21 10.40 0.93
N GLN A 328 19.48 10.59 0.57
CA GLN A 328 20.28 9.49 0.01
C GLN A 328 20.58 8.48 1.14
N GLU A 329 21.11 7.31 0.78
CA GLU A 329 21.30 6.14 1.66
C GLU A 329 19.97 5.39 1.95
N SER A 330 19.89 4.06 1.96
CA SER A 330 20.93 3.02 1.95
C SER A 330 20.64 1.90 0.95
N ASN A 331 21.69 1.31 0.39
CA ASN A 331 21.63 0.07 -0.39
C ASN A 331 22.78 -0.85 0.05
N SER A 332 22.56 -1.69 1.06
CA SER A 332 23.52 -2.73 1.47
C SER A 332 22.82 -3.83 2.29
N SER A 333 23.41 -5.04 2.27
CA SER A 333 22.97 -6.29 2.91
C SER A 333 21.73 -6.98 2.30
N LEU A 334 21.70 -8.31 2.10
CA LEU A 334 22.74 -9.34 2.20
C LEU A 334 22.36 -10.53 1.29
N LEU A 335 23.35 -11.21 0.70
CA LEU A 335 23.22 -12.51 0.04
C LEU A 335 24.45 -13.35 0.34
N LEU A 336 24.25 -14.66 0.51
CA LEU A 336 25.25 -15.71 0.81
C LEU A 336 25.82 -15.63 2.24
N GLY A 337 26.03 -16.74 2.95
CA GLY A 337 25.69 -18.15 2.66
C GLY A 337 26.57 -19.10 3.47
N ASP A 338 25.98 -20.07 4.16
CA ASP A 338 26.70 -21.03 5.02
C ASP A 338 27.54 -22.03 4.21
N VAL A 339 28.84 -22.15 4.52
CA VAL A 339 29.65 -23.38 4.34
C VAL A 339 30.76 -23.42 5.41
N GLU A 340 30.79 -24.49 6.22
CA GLU A 340 31.93 -24.85 7.05
C GLU A 340 32.97 -25.65 6.23
N ASN A 341 34.29 -25.36 6.36
CA ASN A 341 35.22 -26.27 7.06
C ASN A 341 36.72 -25.88 6.98
N ILE A 342 37.39 -26.08 8.11
CA ILE A 342 38.77 -26.58 8.34
C ILE A 342 39.84 -26.37 7.24
N SER A 343 40.92 -25.66 7.59
CA SER A 343 42.27 -26.27 7.66
C SER A 343 43.35 -25.35 8.25
N THR A 344 44.40 -25.97 8.77
CA THR A 344 45.45 -25.39 9.63
C THR A 344 46.67 -24.86 8.87
N ARG A 345 47.04 -23.59 9.10
CA ARG A 345 48.46 -23.14 9.17
C ARG A 345 48.58 -21.68 9.62
N ARG A 346 49.27 -21.43 10.75
CA ARG A 346 49.93 -20.15 11.02
C ARG A 346 51.42 -20.41 11.26
N GLN A 347 52.27 -19.60 10.61
CA GLN A 347 53.72 -19.71 10.68
C GLN A 347 54.27 -18.97 11.90
N ARG A 348 55.44 -19.41 12.38
CA ARG A 348 56.26 -18.75 13.41
C ARG A 348 56.93 -17.47 12.89
N LYS A 349 57.09 -16.47 13.77
CA LYS A 349 58.35 -15.72 14.00
C LYS A 349 58.26 -14.91 15.33
N PRO A 350 59.37 -14.38 15.91
CA PRO A 350 59.79 -14.96 17.18
C PRO A 350 60.20 -13.97 18.30
N ASP A 351 60.47 -14.54 19.48
CA ASP A 351 61.42 -14.19 20.55
C ASP A 351 61.53 -12.74 21.10
N ALA A 352 61.18 -12.59 22.39
CA ALA A 352 61.89 -11.75 23.37
C ALA A 352 61.65 -12.27 24.81
N VAL A 353 62.73 -12.53 25.56
CA VAL A 353 62.88 -13.03 26.95
C VAL A 353 64.24 -12.44 27.43
N PRO A 354 64.52 -12.05 28.71
CA PRO A 354 64.13 -12.62 30.02
C PRO A 354 63.51 -11.56 30.98
N GLU A 355 63.11 -11.76 32.24
CA GLU A 355 63.56 -12.52 33.44
C GLU A 355 62.35 -12.71 34.42
N SER A 356 62.36 -13.36 35.61
CA SER A 356 63.15 -14.42 36.28
C SER A 356 62.38 -14.90 37.56
N ASN A 357 62.94 -15.84 38.36
CA ASN A 357 62.47 -16.34 39.69
C ASN A 357 61.12 -17.12 39.71
N ALA A 358 61.09 -18.44 40.03
CA ALA A 358 61.21 -19.10 41.34
C ALA A 358 60.02 -18.82 42.28
N SER A 359 59.37 -19.78 42.99
CA SER A 359 59.63 -21.23 43.24
C SER A 359 58.38 -21.91 43.86
N ASP A 360 58.29 -23.25 43.81
CA ASP A 360 57.48 -24.15 44.71
C ASP A 360 55.93 -23.98 44.75
N THR A 361 55.07 -24.96 45.10
CA THR A 361 55.14 -26.41 45.41
C THR A 361 53.77 -27.00 44.95
N SER A 362 53.66 -28.16 44.29
CA SER A 362 53.64 -29.56 44.80
C SER A 362 52.36 -30.04 45.53
N PHE A 363 51.90 -31.26 45.16
CA PHE A 363 50.84 -32.11 45.78
C PHE A 363 49.37 -31.63 45.80
N ARG A 364 48.34 -32.48 45.94
CA ARG A 364 47.92 -33.80 45.38
C ARG A 364 46.65 -34.24 46.14
N LYS A 365 45.59 -34.57 45.39
CA LYS A 365 44.71 -35.76 45.57
C LYS A 365 43.68 -35.84 46.74
N SER A 366 42.43 -36.18 46.38
CA SER A 366 41.36 -36.87 47.15
C SER A 366 40.84 -36.23 48.45
N GLY A 367 39.56 -36.35 48.83
CA GLY A 367 38.40 -37.08 48.28
C GLY A 367 37.43 -37.46 49.43
N PHE A 368 36.23 -38.00 49.12
CA PHE A 368 35.22 -38.51 50.09
C PHE A 368 34.54 -37.42 50.97
N THR A 369 33.25 -37.48 51.39
CA THR A 369 32.08 -38.30 50.96
C THR A 369 30.77 -37.75 51.57
N ALA A 370 29.65 -38.05 50.88
CA ALA A 370 28.36 -38.53 51.43
C ALA A 370 27.39 -37.63 52.26
N ASP A 371 26.11 -37.84 51.93
CA ASP A 371 24.95 -37.96 52.83
C ASP A 371 24.38 -36.73 53.58
N ASN A 372 23.06 -36.60 53.82
CA ASN A 372 21.93 -37.50 53.52
C ASN A 372 20.56 -36.77 53.39
N THR A 373 19.77 -37.17 52.38
CA THR A 373 18.41 -37.73 52.50
C THR A 373 17.25 -37.00 53.24
N SER A 374 16.22 -36.66 52.44
CA SER A 374 14.75 -36.68 52.75
C SER A 374 14.18 -35.62 53.73
N GLU A 375 12.86 -35.37 53.81
CA GLU A 375 11.68 -36.11 53.31
C GLU A 375 10.48 -35.15 53.01
N ALA A 376 9.42 -35.66 52.37
CA ALA A 376 8.20 -34.92 52.03
C ALA A 376 7.03 -35.21 53.00
N SER A 377 6.03 -34.31 53.12
CA SER A 377 4.61 -34.71 53.33
C SER A 377 3.53 -33.61 53.30
N ARG A 378 2.50 -33.85 52.46
CA ARG A 378 1.02 -33.79 52.71
C ARG A 378 0.24 -32.45 52.86
N LEU A 379 -0.63 -32.20 51.85
CA LEU A 379 -2.12 -32.09 51.88
C LEU A 379 -2.82 -31.53 53.17
N SER A 380 -3.84 -30.65 53.09
CA SER A 380 -5.28 -31.07 52.94
C SER A 380 -6.36 -29.95 52.85
N PHE A 381 -7.35 -30.13 51.96
CA PHE A 381 -8.83 -29.87 52.01
C PHE A 381 -9.53 -28.57 52.55
N GLY A 382 -10.26 -27.88 51.63
CA GLY A 382 -11.71 -27.48 51.68
C GLY A 382 -12.23 -26.39 52.66
N PRO A 383 -13.52 -25.93 52.60
CA PRO A 383 -14.60 -26.21 51.62
C PRO A 383 -15.40 -24.96 51.08
N LYS A 384 -16.45 -25.19 50.26
CA LYS A 384 -17.54 -24.23 49.87
C LYS A 384 -18.84 -24.49 50.69
N PRO A 385 -19.75 -23.50 50.80
CA PRO A 385 -21.08 -23.54 50.14
C PRO A 385 -21.45 -22.15 49.51
N GLY A 386 -22.53 -21.86 48.76
CA GLY A 386 -23.83 -22.52 48.48
C GLY A 386 -24.96 -21.87 49.29
N GLY A 387 -26.04 -21.25 48.75
CA GLY A 387 -26.46 -20.95 47.37
C GLY A 387 -27.84 -20.21 47.32
N THR A 388 -28.46 -20.13 46.14
CA THR A 388 -29.90 -19.84 45.84
C THR A 388 -30.61 -18.59 46.38
N LYS A 389 -31.08 -17.73 45.45
CA LYS A 389 -32.49 -17.73 45.02
C LYS A 389 -32.63 -17.24 43.57
#